data_AF-L7UGU2-F1
#
_entry.id   AF-L7UGU2-F1
#
_cell.length_a   1.000
_cell.length_b   1.000
_cell.length_c   1.000
_cell.angle_alpha   90.00
_cell.angle_beta   90.00
_cell.angle_gamma   90.00
#
_symmetry.space_group_name_H-M   'P 1'
#
loop_
_entity.id
_entity.type
_entity.pdbx_description
1 polymer ?
#
loop_
_entity_poly.entity_id
_entity_poly.type
_entity_poly.pdbx_seq_one_letter_code
_entity_poly.pdbx_strand_id
1 'polypeptide(L)'
;MQAGRFIGGALLAAGLMFTGCGGAPTDDVAEQDLASREDAERSCGEQGYELEYYSDATYTKLVGTRGCDCGIWARWGVTSAYMLSYSYTCAGAP
;
A
#
# COMPACT_ATOMS: atom_id res chain seq x y z
N MET A 1 -3.36 58.27 9.57
CA MET A 1 -2.53 58.61 8.39
C MET A 1 -1.31 57.71 8.38
N GLN A 2 -0.93 57.26 7.17
CA GLN A 2 0.39 56.73 6.78
C GLN A 2 0.77 55.32 7.32
N ALA A 3 0.60 54.28 6.49
CA ALA A 3 1.55 53.75 5.50
C ALA A 3 2.69 52.95 6.19
N GLY A 4 2.87 51.65 5.99
CA GLY A 4 2.81 50.90 4.75
C GLY A 4 4.24 50.71 4.24
N ARG A 5 4.88 49.56 4.52
CA ARG A 5 6.06 49.07 3.79
C ARG A 5 6.01 47.55 3.70
N PHE A 6 5.97 47.10 2.44
CA PHE A 6 6.09 45.73 1.97
C PHE A 6 7.53 45.20 2.12
N ILE A 7 7.65 43.87 1.99
CA ILE A 7 8.67 43.09 1.24
C ILE A 7 9.34 41.99 2.08
N GLY A 8 9.27 40.78 1.52
CA GLY A 8 10.31 39.76 1.63
C GLY A 8 10.04 38.73 2.71
N GLY A 9 9.95 37.43 2.42
CA GLY A 9 10.28 36.71 1.22
C GLY A 9 10.22 35.24 1.57
N ALA A 10 10.00 34.45 0.52
CA ALA A 10 10.22 33.01 0.40
C ALA A 10 10.92 32.32 1.59
N LEU A 11 10.31 31.24 2.06
CA LEU A 11 10.97 29.95 2.28
C LEU A 11 9.89 28.88 2.42
N LEU A 12 9.46 28.33 1.28
CA LEU A 12 8.87 27.00 1.22
C LEU A 12 9.98 26.01 1.58
N ALA A 13 10.16 25.75 2.87
CA ALA A 13 11.05 24.72 3.34
C ALA A 13 10.35 23.36 3.16
N ALA A 14 10.89 22.57 2.23
CA ALA A 14 10.94 21.10 2.21
C ALA A 14 9.84 20.40 3.05
N GLY A 15 8.81 19.79 2.47
CA GLY A 15 8.97 18.82 1.39
C GLY A 15 9.74 17.60 1.88
N LEU A 16 8.99 16.61 2.38
CA LEU A 16 9.32 15.18 2.41
C LEU A 16 10.36 14.72 3.46
N MET A 17 9.85 14.41 4.66
CA MET A 17 10.30 13.24 5.41
C MET A 17 9.09 12.36 5.72
N PHE A 18 8.63 11.63 4.70
CA PHE A 18 7.67 10.53 4.86
C PHE A 18 8.45 9.27 5.24
N THR A 19 8.70 9.09 6.53
CA THR A 19 8.98 7.77 7.11
C THR A 19 7.86 7.46 8.08
N GLY A 20 6.69 7.11 7.53
CA GLY A 20 5.50 6.73 8.27
C GLY A 20 5.10 5.29 7.94
N CYS A 21 5.69 4.34 8.63
CA CYS A 21 5.16 2.99 8.80
C CYS A 21 3.91 3.09 9.69
N GLY A 22 2.73 2.87 9.10
CA GLY A 22 1.48 2.53 9.81
C GLY A 22 0.79 3.61 10.66
N GLY A 23 -0.45 3.95 10.29
CA GLY A 23 -1.43 4.44 11.28
C GLY A 23 -2.43 5.51 10.84
N ALA A 24 -3.61 5.06 10.39
CA ALA A 24 -4.97 5.60 10.64
C ALA A 24 -5.37 7.03 10.12
N PRO A 25 -6.69 7.26 9.90
CA PRO A 25 -7.22 7.93 8.71
C PRO A 25 -7.33 9.44 8.86
N THR A 26 -7.19 10.16 7.74
CA THR A 26 -7.59 11.56 7.61
C THR A 26 -8.72 11.63 6.59
N ASP A 27 -9.85 12.12 7.08
CA ASP A 27 -11.03 12.48 6.30
C ASP A 27 -10.68 13.69 5.44
N ASP A 28 -10.54 13.49 4.13
CA ASP A 28 -10.54 14.56 3.14
C ASP A 28 -11.22 14.02 1.88
N VAL A 29 -12.48 14.42 1.71
CA VAL A 29 -13.27 14.25 0.50
C VAL A 29 -12.62 15.08 -0.61
N ALA A 30 -11.65 14.47 -1.30
CA ALA A 30 -11.27 14.84 -2.64
C ALA A 30 -11.73 13.70 -3.54
N GLU A 31 -12.63 13.98 -4.48
CA GLU A 31 -12.97 13.10 -5.59
C GLU A 31 -11.69 12.57 -6.22
N GLN A 32 -11.31 11.35 -5.81
CA GLN A 32 -10.23 10.63 -6.42
C GLN A 32 -10.78 10.16 -7.76
N ASP A 33 -10.34 10.83 -8.82
CA ASP A 33 -10.42 10.36 -10.19
C ASP A 33 -9.83 8.94 -10.22
N LEU A 34 -10.72 7.94 -10.09
CA LEU A 34 -10.43 6.51 -10.09
C LEU A 34 -10.29 5.98 -11.52
N ALA A 35 -9.85 6.82 -12.45
CA ALA A 35 -9.60 6.46 -13.83
C ALA A 35 -8.09 6.43 -14.06
N SER A 36 -7.53 5.23 -14.15
CA SER A 36 -6.17 4.99 -14.63
C SER A 36 -5.03 5.25 -13.63
N ARG A 37 -5.14 4.72 -12.42
CA ARG A 37 -3.94 4.15 -11.77
C ARG A 37 -3.83 2.74 -12.30
N GLU A 38 -3.18 2.58 -13.46
CA GLU A 38 -2.54 1.30 -13.76
C GLU A 38 -1.58 1.08 -12.61
N ASP A 39 -2.00 0.21 -11.70
CA ASP A 39 -1.28 -0.23 -10.53
C ASP A 39 0.15 -0.50 -10.99
N ALA A 40 1.08 0.38 -10.62
CA ALA A 40 2.46 -0.02 -10.55
C ALA A 40 2.44 -1.19 -9.56
N GLU A 41 2.37 -2.42 -10.09
CA GLU A 41 2.54 -3.67 -9.38
C GLU A 41 3.77 -3.46 -8.53
N ARG A 42 3.52 -3.10 -7.26
CA ARG A 42 4.56 -2.66 -6.36
C ARG A 42 5.38 -3.92 -6.15
N SER A 43 6.53 -3.98 -6.82
CA SER A 43 7.50 -5.04 -6.67
C SER A 43 7.64 -5.30 -5.17
N CYS A 44 7.45 -6.54 -4.77
CA CYS A 44 7.32 -6.91 -3.37
C CYS A 44 8.66 -6.93 -2.64
N GLY A 45 9.65 -6.23 -3.21
CA GLY A 45 11.02 -6.20 -2.78
C GLY A 45 11.58 -7.61 -2.76
N GLU A 46 12.30 -7.88 -1.68
CA GLU A 46 13.07 -9.10 -1.47
C GLU A 46 12.31 -10.14 -0.63
N GLN A 47 11.00 -9.94 -0.47
CA GLN A 47 10.14 -10.82 0.31
C GLN A 47 8.98 -11.33 -0.57
N GLY A 48 8.81 -12.64 -0.57
CA GLY A 48 7.62 -13.30 -1.08
C GLY A 48 6.60 -13.47 0.05
N TYR A 49 5.33 -13.32 -0.26
CA TYR A 49 4.25 -13.66 0.65
C TYR A 49 3.02 -14.17 -0.10
N GLU A 50 2.27 -15.04 0.54
CA GLU A 50 1.03 -15.58 0.02
C GLU A 50 -0.05 -15.55 1.09
N LEU A 51 -1.21 -15.03 0.74
CA LEU A 51 -2.41 -14.98 1.56
C LEU A 51 -3.45 -15.89 0.93
N GLU A 52 -3.79 -16.96 1.64
CA GLU A 52 -4.82 -17.91 1.24
C GLU A 52 -6.11 -17.60 2.01
N TYR A 53 -7.21 -17.38 1.30
CA TYR A 53 -8.51 -17.07 1.87
C TYR A 53 -9.44 -18.27 1.73
N TYR A 54 -10.11 -18.64 2.82
CA TYR A 54 -10.98 -19.81 2.91
C TYR A 54 -12.43 -19.44 3.18
N SER A 55 -13.37 -20.33 2.87
CA SER A 55 -14.80 -20.08 3.11
C SER A 55 -15.17 -19.95 4.58
N ASP A 56 -14.41 -20.60 5.46
CA ASP A 56 -14.71 -20.74 6.89
C ASP A 56 -13.45 -21.06 7.70
N ALA A 57 -13.59 -21.03 9.03
CA ALA A 57 -12.49 -21.19 9.99
C ALA A 57 -11.87 -22.60 10.03
N THR A 58 -12.41 -23.58 9.28
CA THR A 58 -11.79 -24.91 9.18
C THR A 58 -10.65 -24.95 8.15
N TYR A 59 -10.49 -23.90 7.34
CA TYR A 59 -9.45 -23.77 6.32
C TYR A 59 -9.43 -24.94 5.31
N THR A 60 -10.59 -25.49 4.97
CA THR A 60 -10.70 -26.67 4.08
C THR A 60 -11.01 -26.33 2.62
N LYS A 61 -11.66 -25.18 2.36
CA LYS A 61 -12.05 -24.75 1.02
C LYS A 61 -11.49 -23.37 0.70
N LEU A 62 -10.49 -23.36 -0.18
CA LEU A 62 -9.86 -22.14 -0.70
C LEU A 62 -10.83 -21.40 -1.63
N VAL A 63 -11.00 -20.11 -1.40
CA VAL A 63 -11.90 -19.22 -2.15
C VAL A 63 -11.18 -18.05 -2.82
N GLY A 64 -9.91 -17.85 -2.50
CA GLY A 64 -9.05 -16.88 -3.18
C GLY A 64 -7.64 -16.89 -2.64
N THR A 65 -6.72 -16.34 -3.43
CA THR A 65 -5.34 -16.13 -3.04
C THR A 65 -4.90 -14.73 -3.44
N ARG A 66 -4.05 -14.13 -2.62
CA ARG A 66 -3.33 -12.90 -2.94
C ARG A 66 -1.91 -13.01 -2.46
N GLY A 67 -0.96 -12.73 -3.32
CA GLY A 67 0.41 -12.87 -2.91
C GLY A 67 1.34 -12.28 -3.93
N CYS A 68 2.59 -12.30 -3.54
CA CYS A 68 3.67 -11.92 -4.38
C CYS A 68 4.81 -12.90 -4.22
N ASP A 69 5.28 -13.39 -5.34
CA ASP A 69 6.41 -14.29 -5.44
C ASP A 69 7.58 -13.51 -6.06
N CYS A 70 8.41 -12.93 -5.20
CA CYS A 70 9.66 -12.27 -5.59
C CYS A 70 9.54 -11.29 -6.78
N GLY A 71 8.50 -10.44 -6.74
CA GLY A 71 8.23 -9.45 -7.76
C GLY A 71 7.13 -9.84 -8.75
N ILE A 72 6.64 -11.08 -8.70
CA ILE A 72 5.49 -11.54 -9.47
C ILE A 72 4.25 -11.45 -8.58
N TRP A 73 3.32 -10.58 -8.92
CA TRP A 73 2.06 -10.49 -8.20
C TRP A 73 1.03 -11.49 -8.73
N ALA A 74 0.31 -12.14 -7.82
CA ALA A 74 -0.80 -13.01 -8.16
C ALA A 74 -2.02 -12.71 -7.29
N ARG A 75 -3.19 -12.64 -7.94
CA ARG A 75 -4.47 -12.46 -7.26
C ARG A 75 -5.54 -13.24 -8.00
N TRP A 76 -6.33 -14.00 -7.25
CA TRP A 76 -7.54 -14.62 -7.77
C TRP A 76 -8.60 -14.80 -6.67
N GLY A 77 -9.85 -14.98 -7.08
CA GLY A 77 -10.97 -15.29 -6.18
C GLY A 77 -11.40 -14.13 -5.28
N VAL A 78 -11.97 -14.48 -4.12
CA VAL A 78 -12.52 -13.54 -3.14
C VAL A 78 -11.71 -13.56 -1.84
N THR A 79 -11.75 -12.45 -1.11
CA THR A 79 -11.17 -12.36 0.23
C THR A 79 -12.20 -12.76 1.29
N SER A 80 -11.74 -13.33 2.39
CA SER A 80 -12.56 -13.69 3.55
C SER A 80 -11.84 -13.32 4.85
N ALA A 81 -12.54 -13.42 5.99
CA ALA A 81 -11.93 -13.26 7.30
C ALA A 81 -11.07 -14.47 7.73
N TYR A 82 -11.20 -15.60 7.03
CA TYR A 82 -10.50 -16.84 7.34
C TYR A 82 -9.29 -16.95 6.41
N MET A 83 -8.16 -16.41 6.87
CA MET A 83 -6.96 -16.27 6.05
C MET A 83 -5.76 -16.92 6.72
N LEU A 84 -4.95 -17.62 5.91
CA LEU A 84 -3.59 -18.02 6.28
C LEU A 84 -2.58 -17.16 5.52
N SER A 85 -1.49 -16.79 6.18
CA SER A 85 -0.43 -15.99 5.60
C SER A 85 0.89 -16.74 5.65
N TYR A 86 1.55 -16.84 4.50
CA TYR A 86 2.87 -17.40 4.33
C TYR A 86 3.81 -16.29 3.86
N SER A 87 5.04 -16.27 4.35
CA SER A 87 6.04 -15.31 3.93
C SER A 87 7.42 -15.96 3.90
N TYR A 88 8.23 -15.59 2.94
CA TYR A 88 9.60 -16.08 2.79
C TYR A 88 10.49 -15.00 2.16
N THR A 89 11.79 -15.12 2.33
CA THR A 89 12.77 -14.23 1.70
C THR A 89 13.14 -14.77 0.32
N CYS A 90 13.19 -13.89 -0.67
CA CYS A 90 13.56 -14.24 -2.02
C CYS A 90 15.02 -14.67 -2.12
N ALA A 91 15.29 -15.70 -2.92
CA ALA A 91 16.66 -16.13 -3.19
C ALA A 91 17.42 -14.99 -3.88
N GLY A 92 18.45 -14.45 -3.22
CA GLY A 92 19.22 -13.31 -3.70
C GLY A 92 18.91 -11.97 -3.01
N ALA A 93 18.09 -11.96 -1.96
CA ALA A 93 18.03 -10.83 -1.02
C ALA A 93 19.42 -10.60 -0.38
N PRO A 94 19.97 -9.37 -0.39
CA PRO A 94 21.28 -9.01 0.15
C PRO A 94 21.36 -9.12 1.68
#